data_AF-A0AAU3AZA6-F1
#
_entry.id   AF-A0AAU3AZA6-F1
#
_cell.length_a   1.000
_cell.length_b   1.000
_cell.length_c   1.000
_cell.angle_alpha   90.00
_cell.angle_beta   90.00
_cell.angle_gamma   90.00
#
_symmetry.space_group_name_H-M   'P 1'
#
loop_
_entity.id
_entity.type
_entity.pdbx_description
1 polymer ?
#
loop_
_entity_poly.entity_id
_entity_poly.type
_entity_poly.pdbx_seq_one_letter_code
_entity_poly.pdbx_strand_id
1 'polypeptide(L)'
;MRMIGMARRRAGVLPVAVLAVLVAGCGTERAGDSAGADRPSRTPVATPSKPVDFPCPGESPTSAPPPTPATTGPAVPPTDHYAENHGFMVPFPLHGKRRCEGLAAAGRVEKALEPLRRRGDFAPERTSSALTGLGYSAGQVRSYQNGSTGVGFLIDAFPLCVEGTMDRNATEADAFGGYPDHTGCDRPSGGH
;
A
#
# COMPACT_ATOMS: atom_id res chain seq x y z
N MET A 1 12.82 51.23 3.73
CA MET A 1 13.95 51.90 3.03
C MET A 1 15.24 51.14 3.32
N ARG A 2 15.69 50.31 2.37
CA ARG A 2 17.08 50.16 1.88
C ARG A 2 17.09 49.02 0.87
N MET A 3 17.22 49.41 -0.40
CA MET A 3 17.53 48.55 -1.53
C MET A 3 19.03 48.31 -1.57
N ILE A 4 19.44 47.07 -1.83
CA ILE A 4 20.68 46.67 -2.53
C ILE A 4 20.30 45.36 -3.24
N GLY A 5 20.38 45.15 -4.55
CA GLY A 5 21.08 45.87 -5.60
C GLY A 5 22.07 44.93 -6.30
N MET A 6 21.60 44.27 -7.38
CA MET A 6 22.33 43.71 -8.54
C MET A 6 23.45 42.66 -8.33
N ALA A 7 23.38 41.53 -9.06
CA ALA A 7 23.91 41.42 -10.43
C ALA A 7 23.75 40.00 -11.01
N ARG A 8 23.65 39.97 -12.34
CA ARG A 8 23.29 38.89 -13.26
C ARG A 8 24.51 38.53 -14.11
N ARG A 9 24.90 37.25 -14.28
CA ARG A 9 25.65 36.70 -15.45
C ARG A 9 25.42 35.17 -15.50
N ARG A 10 24.67 34.63 -16.48
CA ARG A 10 24.99 34.27 -17.88
C ARG A 10 25.75 32.94 -18.05
N ALA A 11 25.03 32.00 -18.68
CA ALA A 11 25.41 31.14 -19.81
C ALA A 11 26.48 30.04 -19.62
N GLY A 12 26.03 28.80 -19.85
CA GLY A 12 26.85 27.68 -20.29
C GLY A 12 25.96 26.63 -20.97
N VAL A 13 26.10 26.49 -22.28
CA VAL A 13 25.38 25.56 -23.17
C VAL A 13 26.31 24.38 -23.48
N LEU A 14 25.80 23.14 -23.29
CA LEU A 14 26.02 21.81 -23.94
C LEU A 14 27.31 21.48 -24.73
N PRO A 15 27.78 20.20 -24.70
CA PRO A 15 27.24 19.12 -25.57
C PRO A 15 27.11 17.73 -24.89
N VAL A 16 26.05 16.95 -25.14
CA VAL A 16 25.89 15.86 -26.13
C VAL A 16 27.08 14.90 -26.23
N ALA A 17 26.91 13.67 -25.72
CA ALA A 17 27.63 12.48 -26.14
C ALA A 17 26.61 11.33 -26.31
N VAL A 18 26.30 11.04 -27.58
CA VAL A 18 25.56 9.87 -28.03
C VAL A 18 26.55 8.71 -28.10
N LEU A 19 26.24 7.60 -27.44
CA LEU A 19 26.89 6.31 -27.69
C LEU A 19 25.81 5.25 -27.84
N ALA A 20 25.48 5.00 -29.11
CA ALA A 20 24.69 3.86 -29.53
C ALA A 20 25.56 2.61 -29.46
N VAL A 21 25.09 1.59 -28.74
CA VAL A 21 25.59 0.21 -28.87
C VAL A 21 24.46 -0.63 -29.42
N LEU A 22 24.54 -0.87 -30.73
CA LEU A 22 23.80 -1.91 -31.44
C LEU A 22 24.47 -3.25 -31.11
N VAL A 23 23.73 -4.15 -30.47
CA VAL A 23 24.01 -5.59 -30.56
C VAL A 23 22.80 -6.27 -31.15
N ALA A 24 22.96 -6.69 -32.40
CA ALA A 24 22.08 -7.61 -33.08
C ALA A 24 22.14 -8.98 -32.38
N GLY A 25 20.99 -9.50 -31.99
CA GLY A 25 20.79 -10.90 -31.58
C GLY A 25 19.81 -11.56 -32.54
N CYS A 26 20.29 -12.57 -33.27
CA CYS A 26 19.63 -13.28 -34.35
C CYS A 26 18.99 -14.58 -33.85
N GLY A 27 17.86 -14.98 -34.44
CA GLY A 27 17.37 -16.37 -34.54
C GLY A 27 16.48 -16.87 -33.40
N THR A 28 15.34 -17.53 -33.61
CA THR A 28 14.80 -18.20 -34.81
C THR A 28 13.28 -18.33 -34.67
N GLU A 29 12.52 -17.97 -35.71
CA GLU A 29 11.19 -18.53 -35.93
C GLU A 29 11.37 -19.95 -36.51
N ARG A 30 10.69 -20.94 -35.92
CA ARG A 30 10.44 -22.22 -36.58
C ARG A 30 8.96 -22.28 -36.93
N ALA A 31 8.67 -22.18 -38.22
CA ALA A 31 7.48 -22.79 -38.80
C ALA A 31 7.72 -24.30 -38.84
N GLY A 32 6.85 -25.04 -38.18
CA GLY A 32 6.79 -26.50 -38.22
C GLY A 32 5.34 -26.90 -38.14
N ASP A 33 4.69 -26.99 -39.30
CA ASP A 33 3.39 -27.61 -39.46
C ASP A 33 3.54 -29.11 -39.21
N SER A 34 2.96 -29.60 -38.12
CA SER A 34 2.76 -31.02 -37.85
C SER A 34 1.55 -31.14 -36.95
N ALA A 35 0.44 -31.54 -37.55
CA ALA A 35 -0.77 -31.94 -36.84
C ALA A 35 -0.43 -33.12 -35.91
N GLY A 36 -0.28 -32.82 -34.62
CA GLY A 36 -0.15 -33.77 -33.53
C GLY A 36 -0.95 -33.24 -32.35
N ALA A 37 -2.03 -33.92 -32.01
CA ALA A 37 -2.83 -33.65 -30.84
C ALA A 37 -2.03 -34.03 -29.58
N ASP A 38 -1.10 -33.19 -29.15
CA ASP A 38 -0.47 -33.27 -27.84
C ASP A 38 -0.59 -31.91 -27.17
N ARG A 39 -1.58 -31.83 -26.28
CA ARG A 39 -1.79 -30.70 -25.37
C ARG A 39 -0.50 -30.52 -24.57
N PRO A 40 0.23 -29.39 -24.66
CA PRO A 40 1.34 -29.16 -23.76
C PRO A 40 0.76 -29.12 -22.35
N SER A 41 1.09 -30.14 -21.56
CA SER A 41 0.89 -30.11 -20.11
C SER A 41 1.60 -28.86 -19.62
N ARG A 42 0.84 -27.82 -19.26
CA ARG A 42 1.38 -26.65 -18.59
C ARG A 42 2.15 -27.16 -17.38
N THR A 43 3.45 -26.89 -17.34
CA THR A 43 4.27 -27.13 -16.17
C THR A 43 3.55 -26.48 -14.99
N PRO A 44 3.31 -27.21 -13.88
CA PRO A 44 2.68 -26.61 -12.72
C PRO A 44 3.52 -25.41 -12.31
N VAL A 45 2.93 -24.22 -12.40
CA VAL A 45 3.53 -23.02 -11.83
C VAL A 45 3.73 -23.32 -10.35
N ALA A 46 4.97 -23.30 -9.90
CA ALA A 46 5.30 -23.49 -8.50
C ALA A 46 4.46 -22.52 -7.68
N THR A 47 3.59 -23.05 -6.83
CA THR A 47 2.76 -22.21 -5.97
C THR A 47 3.72 -21.41 -5.08
N PRO A 48 3.67 -20.07 -5.10
CA PRO A 48 4.49 -19.26 -4.23
C PRO A 48 4.26 -19.70 -2.78
N SER A 49 5.34 -19.97 -2.06
CA SER A 49 5.24 -20.34 -0.64
C SER A 49 4.62 -19.16 0.11
N LYS A 50 3.63 -19.44 0.96
CA LYS A 50 3.10 -18.42 1.87
C LYS A 50 4.25 -17.86 2.72
N PRO A 51 4.39 -16.53 2.84
CA PRO A 51 5.35 -15.95 3.76
C PRO A 51 5.15 -16.52 5.17
N VAL A 52 6.25 -16.90 5.82
CA VAL A 52 6.21 -17.41 7.20
C VAL A 52 6.00 -16.22 8.13
N ASP A 53 4.87 -16.21 8.83
CA ASP A 53 4.62 -15.27 9.91
C ASP A 53 5.14 -15.82 11.23
N PHE A 54 5.73 -14.93 12.02
CA PHE A 54 6.14 -15.18 13.39
C PHE A 54 5.49 -14.14 14.30
N PRO A 55 5.19 -14.49 15.57
CA PRO A 55 4.62 -13.54 16.51
C PRO A 55 5.54 -12.33 16.67
N CYS A 56 4.95 -11.15 16.67
CA CYS A 56 5.72 -9.95 16.96
C CYS A 56 6.06 -9.88 18.46
N PRO A 57 7.16 -9.21 18.84
CA PRO A 57 7.49 -9.07 20.26
C PRO A 57 6.33 -8.47 21.05
N GLY A 58 5.91 -9.15 22.12
CA GLY A 58 4.78 -8.73 22.97
C GLY A 58 3.40 -9.20 22.49
N GLU A 59 3.31 -9.87 21.35
CA GLU A 59 2.07 -10.46 20.87
C GLU A 59 1.83 -11.80 21.59
N SER A 60 0.68 -11.92 22.26
CA SER A 60 0.23 -13.24 22.75
C SER A 60 -0.29 -14.03 21.57
N PRO A 61 -0.05 -15.36 21.47
CA PRO A 61 -0.60 -16.16 20.40
C PRO A 61 -2.13 -16.08 20.43
N THR A 62 -2.72 -15.50 19.38
CA THR A 62 -4.17 -15.53 19.16
C THR A 62 -4.57 -16.98 18.93
N SER A 63 -5.50 -17.49 19.76
CA SER A 63 -6.12 -18.79 19.55
C SER A 63 -6.76 -18.84 18.17
N ALA A 64 -6.44 -19.88 17.38
CA ALA A 64 -7.04 -20.08 16.08
C ALA A 64 -8.58 -20.14 16.21
N PRO A 65 -9.34 -19.43 15.36
CA PRO A 65 -10.79 -19.53 15.39
C PRO A 65 -11.23 -20.96 15.09
N PRO A 66 -12.31 -21.45 15.75
CA PRO A 66 -12.84 -22.78 15.49
C PRO A 66 -13.28 -22.91 14.02
N PRO A 67 -13.13 -24.10 13.40
CA PRO A 67 -13.52 -24.30 12.03
C PRO A 67 -15.01 -24.05 11.85
N THR A 68 -15.36 -23.20 10.88
CA THR A 68 -16.76 -22.95 10.51
C THR A 68 -17.36 -24.23 9.92
N PRO A 69 -18.50 -24.72 10.43
CA PRO A 69 -19.16 -25.89 9.85
C PRO A 69 -19.64 -25.58 8.42
N ALA A 70 -19.44 -26.54 7.51
CA ALA A 70 -19.92 -26.45 6.14
C ALA A 70 -21.45 -26.52 6.12
N THR A 71 -22.10 -25.42 5.74
CA THR A 71 -23.55 -25.38 5.47
C THR A 71 -23.80 -25.77 4.02
N THR A 72 -24.49 -26.88 3.80
CA THR A 72 -24.97 -27.29 2.47
C THR A 72 -26.26 -26.53 2.16
N GLY A 73 -26.16 -25.48 1.32
CA GLY A 73 -27.29 -24.65 0.89
C GLY A 73 -27.82 -25.02 -0.51
N PRO A 74 -29.07 -24.66 -0.85
CA PRO A 74 -29.71 -24.98 -2.13
C PRO A 74 -29.18 -24.13 -3.30
N ALA A 75 -29.65 -24.45 -4.51
CA ALA A 75 -29.18 -23.98 -5.83
C ALA A 75 -28.63 -22.54 -5.88
N VAL A 76 -27.40 -22.44 -6.40
CA VAL A 76 -26.56 -21.23 -6.47
C VAL A 76 -27.22 -20.18 -7.37
N PRO A 77 -27.68 -19.03 -6.84
CA PRO A 77 -27.99 -17.86 -7.66
C PRO A 77 -26.73 -17.42 -8.42
N PRO A 78 -26.82 -16.67 -9.55
CA PRO A 78 -25.63 -16.25 -10.28
C PRO A 78 -24.60 -15.66 -9.32
N THR A 79 -23.39 -16.21 -9.33
CA THR A 79 -22.32 -15.82 -8.42
C THR A 79 -22.07 -14.33 -8.58
N ASP A 80 -22.20 -13.57 -7.50
CA ASP A 80 -21.80 -12.18 -7.48
C ASP A 80 -20.27 -12.12 -7.62
N HIS A 81 -19.80 -11.69 -8.79
CA HIS A 81 -18.38 -11.57 -9.09
C HIS A 81 -17.75 -10.27 -8.56
N TYR A 82 -18.46 -9.52 -7.70
CA TYR A 82 -18.00 -8.23 -7.20
C TYR A 82 -16.66 -8.36 -6.46
N ALA A 83 -16.52 -9.34 -5.56
CA ALA A 83 -15.30 -9.52 -4.78
C ALA A 83 -14.08 -9.86 -5.68
N GLU A 84 -14.27 -10.74 -6.66
CA GLU A 84 -13.23 -11.08 -7.64
C GLU A 84 -12.85 -9.86 -8.50
N ASN A 85 -13.85 -9.07 -8.92
CA ASN A 85 -13.63 -7.88 -9.74
C ASN A 85 -12.95 -6.74 -8.96
N HIS A 86 -13.04 -6.72 -7.62
CA HIS A 86 -12.49 -5.66 -6.78
C HIS A 86 -11.25 -6.09 -6.00
N GLY A 87 -10.62 -7.22 -6.38
CA GLY A 87 -9.38 -7.69 -5.75
C GLY A 87 -8.23 -6.68 -5.79
N PHE A 88 -8.20 -5.79 -6.78
CA PHE A 88 -7.23 -4.70 -6.88
C PHE A 88 -7.39 -3.63 -5.77
N MET A 89 -8.55 -3.58 -5.11
CA MET A 89 -8.78 -2.73 -3.93
C MET A 89 -8.44 -3.43 -2.61
N VAL A 90 -7.96 -4.67 -2.64
CA VAL A 90 -7.55 -5.39 -1.43
C VAL A 90 -6.06 -5.12 -1.18
N PRO A 91 -5.69 -4.50 -0.06
CA PRO A 91 -4.29 -4.20 0.20
C PRO A 91 -3.49 -5.47 0.50
N PHE A 92 -2.19 -5.46 0.20
CA PHE A 92 -1.32 -6.56 0.55
C PHE A 92 -1.11 -6.64 2.06
N PRO A 93 -1.29 -7.82 2.69
CA PRO A 93 -0.93 -8.00 4.08
C PRO A 93 0.58 -7.85 4.28
N LEU A 94 0.98 -7.29 5.43
CA LEU A 94 2.36 -7.32 5.86
C LEU A 94 2.68 -8.67 6.52
N HIS A 95 3.88 -9.18 6.25
CA HIS A 95 4.36 -10.45 6.78
C HIS A 95 5.73 -10.33 7.46
N GLY A 96 6.02 -11.25 8.38
CA GLY A 96 7.30 -11.35 9.07
C GLY A 96 7.76 -10.02 9.70
N LYS A 97 8.99 -9.58 9.41
CA LYS A 97 9.57 -8.35 10.00
C LYS A 97 8.72 -7.10 9.72
N ARG A 98 8.22 -6.96 8.49
CA ARG A 98 7.41 -5.81 8.08
C ARG A 98 6.08 -5.76 8.82
N ARG A 99 5.49 -6.91 9.15
CA ARG A 99 4.29 -6.98 9.99
C ARG A 99 4.55 -6.35 11.36
N CYS A 100 5.67 -6.69 12.00
CA CYS A 100 6.01 -6.14 13.30
C CYS A 100 6.37 -4.65 13.24
N GLU A 101 7.06 -4.21 12.19
CA GLU A 101 7.29 -2.79 11.94
C GLU A 101 5.98 -2.03 11.74
N GLY A 102 5.02 -2.64 11.02
CA GLY A 102 3.69 -2.10 10.77
C GLY A 102 2.88 -1.92 12.06
N LEU A 103 2.78 -2.97 12.88
CA LEU A 103 2.12 -2.89 14.19
C LEU A 103 2.75 -1.83 15.09
N ALA A 104 4.09 -1.75 15.11
CA ALA A 104 4.79 -0.73 15.88
C ALA A 104 4.54 0.69 15.33
N ALA A 105 4.41 0.85 14.01
CA ALA A 105 4.08 2.14 13.39
C ALA A 105 2.65 2.57 13.73
N ALA A 106 1.66 1.68 13.56
CA ALA A 106 0.28 1.91 13.95
C ALA A 106 0.16 2.35 15.42
N GLY A 107 0.77 1.60 16.36
CA GLY A 107 0.73 1.95 17.78
C GLY A 107 1.41 3.29 18.11
N ARG A 108 2.47 3.69 17.38
CA ARG A 108 3.06 5.04 17.53
C ARG A 108 2.13 6.14 17.05
N VAL A 109 1.46 5.90 15.93
CA VAL A 109 0.47 6.83 15.35
C VAL A 109 -0.70 7.03 16.32
N GLU A 110 -1.30 5.95 16.79
CA GLU A 110 -2.41 6.00 17.75
C GLU A 110 -2.01 6.79 19.00
N LYS A 111 -0.83 6.48 19.58
CA LYS A 111 -0.32 7.18 20.75
C LYS A 111 -0.07 8.68 20.50
N ALA A 112 0.37 9.06 19.31
CA ALA A 112 0.63 10.46 18.97
C ALA A 112 -0.66 11.26 18.75
N LEU A 113 -1.71 10.60 18.27
CA LEU A 113 -3.00 11.21 18.01
C LEU A 113 -3.93 11.19 19.23
N GLU A 114 -3.72 10.30 20.19
CA GLU A 114 -4.51 10.20 21.43
C GLU A 114 -4.69 11.54 22.18
N PRO A 115 -3.67 12.43 22.31
CA PRO A 115 -3.88 13.74 22.91
C PRO A 115 -4.84 14.63 22.10
N LEU A 116 -4.86 14.54 20.76
CA LEU A 116 -5.80 15.25 19.89
C LEU A 116 -7.22 14.74 20.12
N ARG A 117 -7.36 13.42 20.17
CA ARG A 117 -8.62 12.74 20.46
C ARG A 117 -9.25 13.20 21.77
N ARG A 118 -8.47 13.16 22.86
CA ARG A 118 -8.94 13.50 24.22
C ARG A 118 -9.44 14.94 24.36
N ARG A 119 -8.91 15.87 23.57
CA ARG A 119 -9.33 17.28 23.56
C ARG A 119 -10.41 17.59 22.51
N GLY A 120 -10.82 16.60 21.72
CA GLY A 120 -11.80 16.76 20.64
C GLY A 120 -11.30 17.57 19.45
N ASP A 121 -9.99 17.56 19.19
CA ASP A 121 -9.35 18.31 18.10
C ASP A 121 -9.16 17.39 16.88
N PHE A 122 -10.16 17.38 16.02
CA PHE A 122 -10.23 16.54 14.81
C PHE A 122 -9.89 17.32 13.52
N ALA A 123 -9.15 18.43 13.64
CA ALA A 123 -8.74 19.19 12.46
C ALA A 123 -7.69 18.41 11.66
N PRO A 124 -7.88 18.21 10.34
CA PRO A 124 -6.91 17.51 9.49
C PRO A 124 -5.48 18.06 9.62
N GLU A 125 -5.32 19.38 9.67
CA GLU A 125 -4.02 20.05 9.77
C GLU A 125 -3.29 19.70 11.07
N ARG A 126 -4.05 19.55 12.17
CA ARG A 126 -3.52 19.17 13.48
C ARG A 126 -3.09 17.70 13.50
N THR A 127 -3.88 16.82 12.88
CA THR A 127 -3.51 15.42 12.67
C THR A 127 -2.24 15.32 11.83
N SER A 128 -2.17 15.98 10.67
CA SER A 128 -0.98 15.96 9.82
C SER A 128 0.27 16.50 10.52
N SER A 129 0.13 17.56 11.33
CA SER A 129 1.22 18.11 12.14
C SER A 129 1.73 17.11 13.18
N ALA A 130 0.83 16.40 13.87
CA ALA A 130 1.21 15.39 14.86
C ALA A 130 1.94 14.20 14.22
N LEU A 131 1.46 13.74 13.06
CA LEU A 131 2.11 12.66 12.30
C LEU A 131 3.47 13.10 11.75
N THR A 132 3.59 14.32 11.24
CA THR A 132 4.89 14.88 10.83
C THR A 132 5.87 14.96 12.01
N GLY A 133 5.36 15.23 13.22
CA GLY A 133 6.13 15.21 14.47
C GLY A 133 6.70 13.83 14.84
N LEU A 134 6.19 12.74 14.26
CA LEU A 134 6.76 11.39 14.38
C LEU A 134 7.92 11.14 13.40
N GLY A 135 8.21 12.10 12.51
CA GLY A 135 9.28 12.00 11.51
C GLY A 135 8.80 11.61 10.11
N TYR A 136 7.49 11.48 9.87
CA TYR A 136 6.95 11.36 8.52
C TYR A 136 7.10 12.70 7.78
N SER A 137 7.47 12.67 6.50
CA SER A 137 7.56 13.91 5.74
C SER A 137 6.15 14.41 5.39
N ALA A 138 5.99 15.73 5.29
CA ALA A 138 4.69 16.34 4.98
C ALA A 138 4.08 15.82 3.65
N GLY A 139 4.91 15.47 2.66
CA GLY A 139 4.46 14.90 1.40
C GLY A 139 3.92 13.46 1.50
N GLN A 140 4.25 12.75 2.59
CA GLN A 140 3.75 11.39 2.83
C GLN A 140 2.45 11.38 3.63
N VAL A 141 2.13 12.47 4.34
CA VAL A 141 0.97 12.51 5.23
C VAL A 141 -0.18 13.19 4.54
N ARG A 142 -1.28 12.45 4.36
CA ARG A 142 -2.57 12.99 3.97
C ARG A 142 -3.53 12.86 5.13
N SER A 143 -4.31 13.91 5.39
CA SER A 143 -5.35 13.93 6.40
C SER A 143 -6.58 14.59 5.81
N TYR A 144 -7.75 14.06 6.10
CA TYR A 144 -9.01 14.55 5.54
C TYR A 144 -10.11 14.48 6.58
N GLN A 145 -11.08 15.38 6.46
CA GLN A 145 -12.21 15.39 7.35
C GLN A 145 -13.05 14.11 7.18
N ASN A 146 -13.40 13.47 8.29
CA ASN A 146 -14.24 12.28 8.32
C ASN A 146 -15.47 12.56 9.20
N GLY A 147 -16.48 13.17 8.59
CA GLY A 147 -17.65 13.67 9.31
C GLY A 147 -17.36 14.93 10.16
N SER A 148 -18.32 15.32 11.00
CA SER A 148 -18.24 16.56 11.79
C SER A 148 -17.31 16.46 13.01
N THR A 149 -16.98 15.25 13.45
CA THR A 149 -16.20 15.00 14.67
C THR A 149 -15.15 13.91 14.49
N GLY A 150 -14.69 13.72 13.25
CA GLY A 150 -13.67 12.74 12.94
C GLY A 150 -12.72 13.22 11.84
N VAL A 151 -11.58 12.54 11.77
CA VAL A 151 -10.52 12.77 10.79
C VAL A 151 -9.98 11.42 10.34
N GLY A 152 -9.80 11.26 9.03
CA GLY A 152 -9.06 10.16 8.44
C GLY A 152 -7.65 10.59 8.06
N PHE A 153 -6.73 9.65 7.99
CA PHE A 153 -5.37 9.91 7.54
C PHE A 153 -4.79 8.73 6.79
N LEU A 154 -3.83 9.03 5.93
CA LEU A 154 -2.96 8.06 5.27
C LEU A 154 -1.51 8.55 5.35
N ILE A 155 -0.62 7.64 5.69
CA ILE A 155 0.83 7.82 5.63
C ILE A 155 1.36 6.95 4.49
N ASP A 156 1.80 7.61 3.42
CA ASP A 156 2.44 6.98 2.27
C ASP A 156 3.94 6.74 2.52
N ALA A 157 4.21 5.70 3.30
CA ALA A 157 5.56 5.22 3.59
C ALA A 157 5.83 3.86 2.91
N PHE A 158 5.31 3.69 1.67
CA PHE A 158 5.44 2.47 0.88
C PHE A 158 6.87 1.89 0.95
N PRO A 159 7.03 0.56 1.15
CA PRO A 159 6.00 -0.49 1.17
C PRO A 159 5.36 -0.75 2.55
N LEU A 160 5.48 0.18 3.51
CA LEU A 160 4.80 0.12 4.81
C LEU A 160 3.85 1.30 4.91
N CYS A 161 2.63 1.10 4.42
CA CYS A 161 1.56 2.06 4.50
C CYS A 161 0.93 2.04 5.89
N VAL A 162 0.44 3.19 6.37
CA VAL A 162 -0.43 3.26 7.56
C VAL A 162 -1.64 4.11 7.22
N GLU A 163 -2.84 3.56 7.40
CA GLU A 163 -4.12 4.27 7.24
C GLU A 163 -4.89 4.19 8.55
N GLY A 164 -5.72 5.19 8.83
CA GLY A 164 -6.51 5.15 10.04
C GLY A 164 -7.50 6.29 10.17
N THR A 165 -8.23 6.24 11.28
CA THR A 165 -9.21 7.27 11.63
C THR A 165 -9.10 7.63 13.11
N MET A 166 -9.56 8.83 13.44
CA MET A 166 -9.69 9.31 14.80
C MET A 166 -11.02 10.03 14.95
N ASP A 167 -11.79 9.64 15.96
CA ASP A 167 -13.05 10.26 16.36
C ASP A 167 -13.13 10.39 17.89
N ARG A 168 -14.29 10.73 18.44
CA ARG A 168 -14.46 10.88 19.90
C ARG A 168 -14.22 9.59 20.68
N ASN A 169 -14.54 8.44 20.09
CA ASN A 169 -14.50 7.15 20.74
C ASN A 169 -13.08 6.57 20.70
N ALA A 170 -12.46 6.57 19.54
CA ALA A 170 -11.21 5.85 19.32
C ALA A 170 -10.27 6.56 18.33
N THR A 171 -9.01 6.15 18.38
CA THR A 171 -8.05 6.30 17.29
C THR A 171 -7.65 4.91 16.87
N GLU A 172 -7.80 4.62 15.58
CA GLU A 172 -7.50 3.31 15.00
C GLU A 172 -6.53 3.53 13.84
N ALA A 173 -5.48 2.72 13.78
CA ALA A 173 -4.52 2.73 12.68
C ALA A 173 -4.12 1.31 12.29
N ASP A 174 -4.09 1.04 10.99
CA ASP A 174 -3.68 -0.24 10.43
C ASP A 174 -2.53 -0.06 9.44
N ALA A 175 -1.62 -1.04 9.42
CA ALA A 175 -0.48 -1.05 8.52
C ALA A 175 -0.62 -2.13 7.42
N PHE A 176 -0.28 -1.77 6.18
CA PHE A 176 -0.43 -2.64 5.02
C PHE A 176 0.67 -2.41 3.96
N GLY A 177 0.75 -3.31 2.98
CA GLY A 177 1.81 -3.38 1.97
C GLY A 177 1.55 -2.64 0.65
N GLY A 178 0.59 -1.69 0.61
CA GLY A 178 0.09 -1.08 -0.62
C GLY A 178 -0.97 -1.94 -1.32
N TYR A 179 -1.29 -1.59 -2.57
CA TYR A 179 -2.33 -2.25 -3.38
C TYR A 179 -1.73 -2.88 -4.65
N PRO A 180 -2.39 -3.90 -5.23
CA PRO A 180 -2.05 -4.39 -6.56
C PRO A 180 -1.97 -3.25 -7.59
N ASP A 181 -0.98 -3.34 -8.49
CA ASP A 181 -0.77 -2.42 -9.61
C ASP A 181 -0.64 -0.93 -9.24
N HIS A 182 -0.34 -0.63 -7.97
CA HIS A 182 -0.16 0.72 -7.46
C HIS A 182 1.24 0.90 -6.82
N THR A 183 1.85 2.07 -7.01
CA THR A 183 3.20 2.37 -6.49
C THR A 183 3.20 3.07 -5.13
N GLY A 184 2.02 3.44 -4.63
CA GLY A 184 1.82 4.14 -3.37
C GLY A 184 0.76 3.50 -2.49
N CYS A 185 0.42 4.20 -1.41
CA CYS A 185 -0.51 3.71 -0.39
C CYS A 185 -1.98 4.12 -0.61
N ASP A 186 -2.30 4.96 -1.59
CA ASP A 186 -3.70 5.24 -1.93
C ASP A 186 -4.42 3.99 -2.41
N ARG A 187 -5.66 3.86 -1.95
CA ARG A 187 -6.59 2.90 -2.51
C ARG A 187 -6.89 3.27 -3.96
N PRO A 188 -6.68 2.36 -4.92
CA PRO A 188 -7.03 2.59 -6.31
C PRO A 188 -8.54 2.78 -6.49
N SER A 189 -8.91 3.55 -7.51
CA SER A 189 -10.31 3.81 -7.88
C SER A 189 -10.56 3.40 -9.33
N GLY A 190 -11.70 2.76 -9.60
CA GLY A 190 -12.15 2.34 -10.94
C GLY A 190 -12.03 0.83 -11.18
N GLY A 191 -12.90 0.25 -12.00
CA GLY A 191 -12.79 -1.13 -12.50
C GLY A 191 -12.25 -1.15 -13.92
N HIS A 192 -11.43 -2.14 -14.25
CA HIS A 192 -10.86 -2.33 -15.59
C HIS A 192 -11.91 -2.69 -16.64
#